data_AF-A0A9D9UHI8-F1
#
_entry.id   AF-A0A9D9UHI8-F1
#
_cell.length_a   1.000
_cell.length_b   1.000
_cell.length_c   1.000
_cell.angle_alpha   90.00
_cell.angle_beta   90.00
_cell.angle_gamma   90.00
#
_symmetry.space_group_name_H-M   'P 1'
#
loop_
_entity.id
_entity.type
_entity.pdbx_description
1 polymer ?
#
loop_
_entity_poly.entity_id
_entity_poly.type
_entity_poly.pdbx_seq_one_letter_code
_entity_poly.pdbx_strand_id
1 'polypeptide(L)'
;MKWKNRSQWDEIKNEDLFYSGLLSSLKKSDALIFDIGANYGWTTLTFLKFSSQVIAYEPDINNLKILRYRFGDTNRLVIEAKAISNNIDGAVFYQNRNSSALNTLSLKWVDALTNGVYREKKIFTSEKYKVETSTLDIEMRKYGKPVFLKVDVEGHEYSVFEGLHSSIPLVVFEANLPEFVEETIDIINQLVKLDQKTTFNYSYGYQIVLENYISGDEMKGLIKDLPYHCVDIVSRSSEYEVYFNAS
;
A
#
# COMPACT_ATOMS: atom_id res chain seq x y z
N MET A 1 -11.91 -6.81 -22.88
CA MET A 1 -12.46 -5.86 -21.91
C MET A 1 -12.79 -4.55 -22.61
N LYS A 2 -14.07 -4.16 -22.70
CA LYS A 2 -14.48 -2.82 -23.17
C LYS A 2 -14.48 -1.90 -21.95
N TRP A 3 -13.50 -1.00 -21.88
CA TRP A 3 -13.28 -0.07 -20.76
C TRP A 3 -14.35 1.03 -20.76
N LYS A 4 -14.92 1.34 -19.60
CA LYS A 4 -16.14 2.16 -19.48
C LYS A 4 -15.95 3.62 -19.04
N ASN A 5 -14.73 4.12 -18.76
CA ASN A 5 -14.60 5.55 -18.43
C ASN A 5 -13.18 6.10 -18.65
N ARG A 6 -13.11 7.31 -19.23
CA ARG A 6 -11.85 8.07 -19.44
C ARG A 6 -11.16 8.44 -18.12
N SER A 7 -11.95 8.69 -17.07
CA SER A 7 -11.45 9.04 -15.74
C SER A 7 -10.57 7.96 -15.11
N GLN A 8 -10.91 6.69 -15.28
CA GLN A 8 -10.12 5.57 -14.73
C GLN A 8 -8.72 5.47 -15.38
N TRP A 9 -8.61 5.82 -16.65
CA TRP A 9 -7.31 5.85 -17.34
C TRP A 9 -6.44 7.00 -16.88
N ASP A 10 -7.04 8.17 -16.63
CA ASP A 10 -6.32 9.32 -16.10
C ASP A 10 -5.81 9.03 -14.69
N GLU A 11 -6.60 8.32 -13.87
CA GLU A 11 -6.20 7.86 -12.53
C GLU A 11 -4.99 6.92 -12.58
N ILE A 12 -5.06 5.82 -13.35
CA ILE A 12 -3.95 4.87 -13.54
C ILE A 12 -2.68 5.60 -14.03
N LYS A 13 -2.84 6.58 -14.93
CA LYS A 13 -1.71 7.33 -15.46
C LYS A 13 -1.09 8.24 -14.40
N ASN A 14 -1.91 8.92 -13.60
CA ASN A 14 -1.43 9.78 -12.54
C ASN A 14 -0.72 8.97 -11.45
N GLU A 15 -1.26 7.81 -11.10
CA GLU A 15 -0.63 6.85 -10.20
C GLU A 15 0.73 6.37 -10.74
N ASP A 16 0.81 5.98 -12.03
CA ASP A 16 2.07 5.60 -12.66
C ASP A 16 3.12 6.73 -12.61
N LEU A 17 2.70 7.98 -12.85
CA LEU A 17 3.58 9.14 -12.77
C LEU A 17 4.07 9.40 -11.35
N PHE A 18 3.19 9.25 -10.35
CA PHE A 18 3.54 9.43 -8.94
C PHE A 18 4.60 8.43 -8.49
N TYR A 19 4.35 7.13 -8.66
CA TYR A 19 5.32 6.11 -8.27
C TYR A 19 6.59 6.16 -9.13
N SER A 20 6.47 6.48 -10.43
CA SER A 20 7.67 6.71 -11.27
C SER A 20 8.49 7.89 -10.76
N GLY A 21 7.86 8.96 -10.30
CA GLY A 21 8.54 10.10 -9.68
C GLY A 21 9.30 9.71 -8.42
N LEU A 22 8.64 9.00 -7.51
CA LEU A 22 9.26 8.51 -6.27
C LEU A 22 10.45 7.56 -6.51
N LEU A 23 10.36 6.71 -7.54
CA LEU A 23 11.36 5.69 -7.84
C LEU A 23 12.42 6.15 -8.85
N SER A 24 12.28 7.33 -9.44
CA SER A 24 13.17 7.83 -10.50
C SER A 24 14.63 7.98 -10.06
N SER A 25 14.87 8.29 -8.78
CA SER A 25 16.21 8.47 -8.22
C SER A 25 16.80 7.18 -7.60
N LEU A 26 16.08 6.06 -7.68
CA LEU A 26 16.53 4.78 -7.13
C LEU A 26 17.81 4.31 -7.82
N LYS A 27 18.87 4.05 -7.03
CA LYS A 27 20.16 3.61 -7.52
C LYS A 27 20.03 2.19 -8.09
N LYS A 28 20.36 2.03 -9.36
CA LYS A 28 20.18 0.77 -10.10
C LYS A 28 21.23 -0.27 -9.74
N SER A 29 20.93 -1.10 -8.74
CA SER A 29 21.28 -2.53 -8.71
C SER A 29 20.49 -3.23 -7.60
N ASP A 30 19.80 -4.32 -7.95
CA ASP A 30 19.14 -5.26 -7.04
C ASP A 30 18.02 -4.72 -6.13
N ALA A 31 17.35 -3.64 -6.53
CA ALA A 31 16.22 -3.11 -5.79
C ALA A 31 15.03 -4.09 -5.73
N LEU A 32 14.67 -4.50 -4.52
CA LEU A 32 13.50 -5.31 -4.20
C LEU A 32 12.33 -4.41 -3.76
N ILE A 33 11.15 -4.62 -4.35
CA ILE A 33 9.92 -3.89 -4.00
C ILE A 33 8.88 -4.87 -3.48
N PHE A 34 8.20 -4.52 -2.39
CA PHE A 34 7.01 -5.21 -1.90
C PHE A 34 5.76 -4.38 -2.26
N ASP A 35 4.81 -5.02 -2.93
CA ASP A 35 3.53 -4.45 -3.35
C ASP A 35 2.41 -5.16 -2.62
N ILE A 36 1.96 -4.59 -1.49
CA ILE A 36 0.92 -5.18 -0.65
C ILE A 36 -0.43 -4.61 -1.08
N GLY A 37 -1.34 -5.49 -1.53
CA GLY A 37 -2.61 -5.09 -2.15
C GLY A 37 -2.45 -4.82 -3.64
N ALA A 38 -1.83 -5.76 -4.36
CA ALA A 38 -1.45 -5.56 -5.76
C ALA A 38 -2.64 -5.42 -6.73
N ASN A 39 -3.85 -5.85 -6.34
CA ASN A 39 -5.07 -5.72 -7.14
C ASN A 39 -4.89 -6.29 -8.57
N TYR A 40 -5.19 -5.52 -9.61
CA TYR A 40 -4.97 -5.90 -11.00
C TYR A 40 -3.51 -5.75 -11.46
N GLY A 41 -2.62 -5.24 -10.61
CA GLY A 41 -1.21 -5.02 -10.87
C GLY A 41 -0.92 -3.86 -11.81
N TRP A 42 -1.69 -2.78 -11.73
CA TRP A 42 -1.35 -1.55 -12.44
C TRP A 42 -0.09 -0.91 -11.85
N THR A 43 -0.06 -0.75 -10.54
CA THR A 43 1.10 -0.22 -9.80
C THR A 43 2.30 -1.19 -9.86
N THR A 44 2.05 -2.50 -9.79
CA THR A 44 3.08 -3.53 -10.00
C THR A 44 3.83 -3.35 -11.33
N LEU A 45 3.12 -2.99 -12.41
CA LEU A 45 3.73 -2.73 -13.71
C LEU A 45 4.71 -1.54 -13.66
N THR A 46 4.38 -0.49 -12.91
CA THR A 46 5.26 0.64 -12.66
C THR A 46 6.51 0.20 -11.91
N PHE A 47 6.35 -0.56 -10.82
CA PHE A 47 7.46 -1.04 -10.00
C PHE A 47 8.46 -1.89 -10.78
N LEU A 48 7.99 -2.72 -11.71
CA LEU A 48 8.84 -3.51 -12.60
C LEU A 48 9.71 -2.68 -13.56
N LYS A 49 9.44 -1.37 -13.74
CA LYS A 49 10.32 -0.48 -14.52
C LYS A 49 11.58 -0.07 -13.76
N PHE A 50 11.53 -0.08 -12.42
CA PHE A 50 12.56 0.50 -11.55
C PHE A 50 13.29 -0.53 -10.66
N SER A 51 12.72 -1.73 -10.48
CA SER A 51 13.25 -2.77 -9.58
C SER A 51 13.88 -3.95 -10.33
N SER A 52 14.75 -4.71 -9.66
CA SER A 52 15.15 -6.04 -10.17
C SER A 52 14.02 -7.05 -9.99
N GLN A 53 13.33 -6.96 -8.85
CA GLN A 53 12.26 -7.89 -8.47
C GLN A 53 11.16 -7.18 -7.68
N VAL A 54 9.92 -7.59 -7.93
CA VAL A 54 8.73 -7.21 -7.16
C VAL A 54 8.12 -8.46 -6.56
N ILE A 55 7.74 -8.39 -5.28
CA ILE A 55 6.87 -9.38 -4.64
C ILE A 55 5.51 -8.73 -4.42
N ALA A 56 4.51 -9.23 -5.14
CA ALA A 56 3.15 -8.73 -5.14
C ALA A 56 2.25 -9.66 -4.32
N TYR A 57 1.56 -9.10 -3.32
CA TYR A 57 0.67 -9.83 -2.43
C TYR A 57 -0.78 -9.45 -2.71
N GLU A 58 -1.61 -10.44 -2.99
CA GLU A 58 -3.02 -10.28 -3.30
C GLU A 58 -3.81 -11.51 -2.85
N PRO A 59 -4.72 -11.40 -1.87
CA PRO A 59 -5.53 -12.52 -1.42
C PRO A 59 -6.77 -12.84 -2.29
N ASP A 60 -7.28 -11.90 -3.10
CA ASP A 60 -8.49 -12.10 -3.91
C ASP A 60 -8.23 -13.04 -5.10
N ILE A 61 -8.94 -14.18 -5.11
CA ILE A 61 -8.79 -15.22 -6.13
C ILE A 61 -9.04 -14.73 -7.57
N ASN A 62 -9.90 -13.73 -7.76
CA ASN A 62 -10.18 -13.18 -9.07
C ASN A 62 -9.09 -12.18 -9.50
N ASN A 63 -8.58 -11.37 -8.58
CA ASN A 63 -7.44 -10.50 -8.85
C ASN A 63 -6.18 -11.32 -9.15
N LEU A 64 -5.96 -12.41 -8.42
CA LEU A 64 -4.87 -13.36 -8.69
C LEU A 64 -4.92 -13.95 -10.10
N LYS A 65 -6.11 -14.30 -10.61
CA LYS A 65 -6.28 -14.75 -12.00
C LYS A 65 -5.90 -13.65 -12.99
N ILE A 66 -6.29 -12.41 -12.71
CA ILE A 66 -5.96 -11.25 -13.55
C ILE A 66 -4.45 -10.98 -13.54
N LEU A 67 -3.82 -10.96 -12.37
CA LEU A 67 -2.37 -10.78 -12.22
C LEU A 67 -1.60 -11.85 -12.99
N ARG A 68 -1.92 -13.13 -12.77
CA ARG A 68 -1.25 -14.26 -13.47
C ARG A 68 -1.45 -14.18 -14.97
N TYR A 69 -2.65 -13.80 -15.44
CA TYR A 69 -2.92 -13.60 -16.86
C TYR A 69 -2.11 -12.44 -17.48
N ARG A 70 -1.98 -11.33 -16.75
CA ARG A 70 -1.29 -10.12 -17.24
C ARG A 70 0.21 -10.29 -17.33
N PHE A 71 0.82 -10.97 -16.35
CA PHE A 71 2.27 -11.00 -16.20
C PHE A 71 2.90 -12.33 -16.60
N GLY A 72 2.13 -13.43 -16.62
CA GLY A 72 2.68 -14.77 -16.86
C GLY A 72 3.74 -15.14 -15.82
N ASP A 73 4.59 -16.11 -16.18
CA ASP A 73 5.70 -16.53 -15.35
C ASP A 73 6.97 -15.73 -15.67
N THR A 74 7.51 -15.02 -14.69
CA THR A 74 8.75 -14.25 -14.80
C THR A 74 9.51 -14.25 -13.48
N ASN A 75 10.84 -14.27 -13.52
CA ASN A 75 11.66 -14.23 -12.30
C ASN A 75 11.65 -12.84 -11.63
N ARG A 76 11.16 -11.81 -12.33
CA ARG A 76 11.12 -10.42 -11.83
C ARG A 76 9.86 -10.10 -11.03
N LEU A 77 8.84 -10.94 -11.09
CA LEU A 77 7.61 -10.77 -10.34
C LEU A 77 7.24 -12.09 -9.66
N VAL A 78 7.15 -12.07 -8.34
CA VAL A 78 6.57 -13.17 -7.57
C VAL A 78 5.19 -12.74 -7.11
N ILE A 79 4.16 -13.55 -7.42
CA ILE A 79 2.78 -13.30 -7.01
C ILE A 79 2.45 -14.25 -5.86
N GLU A 80 2.20 -13.69 -4.68
CA GLU A 80 1.87 -14.40 -3.46
C GLU A 80 0.36 -14.32 -3.18
N ALA A 81 -0.29 -15.48 -3.13
CA ALA A 81 -1.74 -15.62 -2.94
C ALA A 81 -2.14 -15.57 -1.46
N LYS A 82 -1.68 -14.53 -0.75
CA LYS A 82 -1.91 -14.34 0.69
C LYS A 82 -2.03 -12.85 1.01
N ALA A 83 -2.68 -12.53 2.11
CA ALA A 83 -2.68 -11.18 2.68
C ALA A 83 -1.46 -10.99 3.60
N ILE A 84 -0.98 -9.75 3.71
CA ILE A 84 -0.04 -9.39 4.78
C ILE A 84 -0.83 -8.84 5.97
N SER A 85 -0.41 -9.23 7.17
CA SER A 85 -1.04 -8.88 8.45
C SER A 85 -0.03 -9.05 9.59
N ASN A 86 -0.51 -9.15 10.83
CA ASN A 86 0.28 -9.27 12.05
C ASN A 86 0.42 -10.72 12.54
N ASN A 87 -0.19 -11.69 11.85
CA ASN A 87 -0.15 -13.12 12.21
C ASN A 87 -0.27 -14.03 10.97
N ILE A 88 -0.11 -15.34 11.18
CA ILE A 88 -0.17 -16.39 10.14
C ILE A 88 -1.41 -17.29 10.25
N ASP A 89 -2.41 -16.91 11.05
CA ASP A 89 -3.56 -17.76 11.37
C ASP A 89 -4.64 -17.75 10.28
N GLY A 90 -4.42 -16.97 9.22
CA GLY A 90 -5.40 -16.64 8.20
C GLY A 90 -6.39 -15.59 8.68
N ALA A 91 -7.14 -15.01 7.74
CA ALA A 91 -8.13 -13.97 8.03
C ALA A 91 -9.41 -14.16 7.22
N VAL A 92 -10.48 -13.53 7.70
CA VAL A 92 -11.72 -13.40 6.93
C VAL A 92 -11.53 -12.25 5.96
N PHE A 93 -11.73 -12.53 4.67
CA PHE A 93 -11.75 -11.58 3.59
C PHE A 93 -13.19 -11.23 3.23
N TYR A 94 -13.54 -9.95 3.30
CA TYR A 94 -14.86 -9.41 3.02
C TYR A 94 -14.93 -8.89 1.58
N GLN A 95 -15.87 -9.40 0.80
CA GLN A 95 -16.00 -9.03 -0.59
C GLN A 95 -17.06 -7.94 -0.78
N ASN A 96 -16.64 -6.76 -1.25
CA ASN A 96 -17.56 -5.72 -1.70
C ASN A 96 -18.28 -6.15 -2.97
N ARG A 97 -17.50 -6.53 -3.99
CA ARG A 97 -17.93 -7.12 -5.27
C ARG A 97 -16.78 -7.96 -5.83
N ASN A 98 -17.05 -8.79 -6.82
CA ASN A 98 -16.00 -9.50 -7.54
C ASN A 98 -14.92 -8.54 -8.04
N SER A 99 -13.69 -8.77 -7.60
CA SER A 99 -12.52 -7.99 -8.01
C SER A 99 -12.64 -6.48 -7.72
N SER A 100 -13.37 -6.10 -6.66
CA SER A 100 -13.43 -4.71 -6.20
C SER A 100 -12.11 -4.30 -5.57
N ALA A 101 -11.68 -3.05 -5.76
CA ALA A 101 -10.61 -2.45 -4.96
C ALA A 101 -10.97 -2.46 -3.47
N LEU A 102 -12.25 -2.29 -3.14
CA LEU A 102 -12.77 -2.19 -1.77
C LEU A 102 -12.89 -3.52 -1.02
N ASN A 103 -12.34 -4.61 -1.55
CA ASN A 103 -12.31 -5.89 -0.84
C ASN A 103 -11.26 -5.81 0.27
N THR A 104 -11.56 -6.33 1.46
CA THR A 104 -10.75 -6.00 2.65
C THR A 104 -10.72 -7.12 3.69
N LEU A 105 -9.74 -7.10 4.58
CA LEU A 105 -9.71 -7.86 5.83
C LEU A 105 -10.37 -7.09 6.98
N SER A 106 -10.59 -5.78 6.82
CA SER A 106 -11.03 -4.86 7.86
C SER A 106 -12.54 -4.80 7.97
N LEU A 107 -13.08 -5.35 9.06
CA LEU A 107 -14.52 -5.19 9.37
C LEU A 107 -14.87 -3.72 9.63
N LYS A 108 -13.92 -2.93 10.16
CA LYS A 108 -14.10 -1.49 10.35
C LYS A 108 -14.26 -0.78 9.00
N TRP A 109 -13.53 -1.20 7.96
CA TRP A 109 -13.68 -0.64 6.62
C TRP A 109 -15.05 -0.96 6.01
N VAL A 110 -15.51 -2.21 6.20
CA VAL A 110 -16.87 -2.61 5.80
C VAL A 110 -17.92 -1.71 6.44
N ASP A 111 -17.79 -1.43 7.75
CA ASP A 111 -18.70 -0.54 8.47
C ASP A 111 -18.58 0.92 8.00
N ALA A 112 -17.36 1.43 7.84
CA ALA A 112 -17.10 2.79 7.36
C ALA A 112 -17.72 3.06 5.98
N LEU A 113 -17.62 2.12 5.05
CA LEU A 113 -18.22 2.25 3.71
C LEU A 113 -19.73 2.06 3.69
N THR A 114 -20.31 1.35 4.67
CA THR A 114 -21.76 1.10 4.75
C THR A 114 -22.48 2.22 5.51
N ASN A 115 -21.89 2.66 6.62
CA ASN A 115 -22.52 3.52 7.63
C ASN A 115 -21.77 4.83 7.89
N GLY A 116 -20.52 4.96 7.43
CA GLY A 116 -19.64 6.12 7.70
C GLY A 116 -19.89 7.34 6.82
N VAL A 117 -18.91 8.26 6.83
CA VAL A 117 -19.02 9.60 6.21
C VAL A 117 -18.75 9.56 4.70
N TYR A 118 -18.30 8.40 4.18
CA TYR A 118 -18.05 8.20 2.75
C TYR A 118 -19.31 8.47 1.91
N ARG A 119 -19.18 9.40 0.96
CA ARG A 119 -20.27 9.90 0.11
C ARG A 119 -20.93 8.82 -0.76
N GLU A 120 -20.22 7.74 -1.05
CA GLU A 120 -20.64 6.72 -2.00
C GLU A 120 -21.23 5.45 -1.37
N LYS A 121 -21.61 5.46 -0.07
CA LYS A 121 -22.23 4.34 0.69
C LYS A 121 -22.25 3.03 -0.08
N LYS A 122 -21.15 2.28 -0.04
CA LYS A 122 -20.94 1.13 -0.92
C LYS A 122 -21.39 -0.13 -0.21
N ILE A 123 -22.39 -0.79 -0.80
CA ILE A 123 -22.93 -2.05 -0.29
C ILE A 123 -21.89 -3.15 -0.47
N PHE A 124 -21.51 -3.79 0.64
CA PHE A 124 -20.79 -5.05 0.62
C PHE A 124 -21.73 -6.22 0.33
N THR A 125 -21.23 -7.24 -0.37
CA THR A 125 -21.98 -8.49 -0.49
C THR A 125 -21.97 -9.26 0.83
N SER A 126 -22.85 -10.25 0.98
CA SER A 126 -22.76 -11.21 2.07
C SER A 126 -21.60 -12.20 1.92
N GLU A 127 -20.83 -12.14 0.83
CA GLU A 127 -19.75 -13.06 0.54
C GLU A 127 -18.49 -12.71 1.36
N LYS A 128 -17.99 -13.73 2.04
CA LYS A 128 -16.72 -13.69 2.77
C LYS A 128 -16.07 -15.06 2.73
N TYR A 129 -14.75 -15.10 2.67
CA TYR A 129 -13.99 -16.35 2.64
C TYR A 129 -12.70 -16.21 3.44
N LYS A 130 -12.10 -17.35 3.81
CA LYS A 130 -10.81 -17.35 4.50
C LYS A 130 -9.67 -17.25 3.51
N VAL A 131 -8.66 -16.46 3.85
CA VAL A 131 -7.42 -16.28 3.08
C VAL A 131 -6.22 -16.54 3.99
N GLU A 132 -5.12 -17.00 3.40
CA GLU A 132 -3.85 -17.13 4.11
C GLU A 132 -3.29 -15.75 4.48
N THR A 133 -2.61 -15.67 5.61
CA THR A 133 -1.92 -14.46 6.06
C THR A 133 -0.44 -14.72 6.32
N SER A 134 0.38 -13.68 6.18
CA SER A 134 1.77 -13.67 6.60
C SER A 134 2.14 -12.31 7.20
N THR A 135 3.33 -12.17 7.77
CA THR A 135 3.84 -10.90 8.29
C THR A 135 4.95 -10.35 7.40
N LEU A 136 5.15 -9.03 7.42
CA LEU A 136 6.25 -8.40 6.69
C LEU A 136 7.60 -9.01 7.07
N ASP A 137 7.84 -9.25 8.36
CA ASP A 137 9.05 -9.91 8.83
C ASP A 137 9.29 -11.30 8.25
N ILE A 138 8.25 -12.15 8.15
CA ILE A 138 8.37 -13.49 7.55
C ILE A 138 8.76 -13.38 6.09
N GLU A 139 8.06 -12.52 5.35
CA GLU A 139 8.31 -12.36 3.92
C GLU A 139 9.66 -11.68 3.64
N MET A 140 10.09 -10.75 4.49
CA MET A 140 11.42 -10.14 4.42
C MET A 140 12.53 -11.15 4.71
N ARG A 141 12.32 -12.13 5.61
CA ARG A 141 13.26 -13.25 5.79
C ARG A 141 13.32 -14.16 4.56
N LYS A 142 12.21 -14.31 3.85
CA LYS A 142 12.10 -15.18 2.67
C LYS A 142 12.73 -14.57 1.42
N TYR A 143 12.44 -13.30 1.15
CA TYR A 143 12.81 -12.62 -0.10
C TYR A 143 13.93 -11.59 0.05
N GLY A 144 14.21 -11.16 1.28
CA GLY A 144 15.08 -10.03 1.57
C GLY A 144 14.30 -8.78 1.96
N LYS A 145 15.02 -7.80 2.49
CA LYS A 145 14.48 -6.50 2.88
C LYS A 145 14.19 -5.66 1.64
N PRO A 146 12.95 -5.18 1.42
CA PRO A 146 12.66 -4.30 0.29
C PRO A 146 13.27 -2.92 0.50
N VAL A 147 13.62 -2.25 -0.59
CA VAL A 147 14.00 -0.82 -0.57
C VAL A 147 12.77 0.08 -0.63
N PHE A 148 11.65 -0.46 -1.13
CA PHE A 148 10.38 0.23 -1.22
C PHE A 148 9.20 -0.70 -0.89
N LEU A 149 8.29 -0.22 -0.05
CA LEU A 149 7.07 -0.91 0.37
C LEU A 149 5.85 -0.04 0.04
N LYS A 150 4.94 -0.57 -0.78
CA LYS A 150 3.57 -0.05 -0.92
C LYS A 150 2.63 -0.86 -0.04
N VAL A 151 1.76 -0.20 0.73
CA VAL A 151 0.67 -0.84 1.46
C VAL A 151 -0.67 -0.15 1.18
N ASP A 152 -1.58 -0.89 0.58
CA ASP A 152 -2.90 -0.38 0.17
C ASP A 152 -3.87 -1.56 0.29
N VAL A 153 -4.44 -1.73 1.48
CA VAL A 153 -5.17 -2.94 1.87
C VAL A 153 -6.53 -2.60 2.48
N GLU A 154 -7.00 -1.38 2.22
CA GLU A 154 -8.36 -0.93 2.42
C GLU A 154 -8.79 -1.07 3.90
N GLY A 155 -8.06 -0.36 4.77
CA GLY A 155 -8.36 -0.26 6.20
C GLY A 155 -7.72 -1.35 7.07
N HIS A 156 -6.81 -2.16 6.51
CA HIS A 156 -6.02 -3.17 7.24
C HIS A 156 -4.54 -2.78 7.38
N GLU A 157 -4.20 -1.53 7.07
CA GLU A 157 -2.81 -1.04 7.01
C GLU A 157 -2.10 -1.19 8.35
N TYR A 158 -2.76 -0.83 9.46
CA TYR A 158 -2.13 -0.91 10.78
C TYR A 158 -1.65 -2.32 11.11
N SER A 159 -2.47 -3.34 10.85
CA SER A 159 -2.08 -4.73 11.08
C SER A 159 -0.99 -5.23 10.13
N VAL A 160 -0.87 -4.66 8.92
CA VAL A 160 0.31 -4.92 8.06
C VAL A 160 1.57 -4.39 8.76
N PHE A 161 1.52 -3.15 9.25
CA PHE A 161 2.65 -2.52 9.91
C PHE A 161 2.99 -3.16 11.24
N GLU A 162 2.04 -3.62 12.06
CA GLU A 162 2.32 -4.36 13.30
C GLU A 162 3.27 -5.56 13.08
N GLY A 163 3.27 -6.16 11.87
CA GLY A 163 4.18 -7.23 11.47
C GLY A 163 5.58 -6.79 11.01
N LEU A 164 5.91 -5.50 11.05
CA LEU A 164 7.18 -4.90 10.62
C LEU A 164 8.07 -4.52 11.80
N HIS A 165 9.23 -5.17 11.90
CA HIS A 165 10.20 -4.91 12.97
C HIS A 165 11.54 -4.35 12.49
N SER A 166 11.61 -3.86 11.25
CA SER A 166 12.79 -3.15 10.72
C SER A 166 12.38 -2.01 9.79
N SER A 167 13.13 -0.90 9.82
CA SER A 167 12.91 0.27 8.96
C SER A 167 12.99 -0.10 7.49
N ILE A 168 12.17 0.51 6.63
CA ILE A 168 12.26 0.38 5.16
C ILE A 168 12.64 1.75 4.58
N PRO A 169 13.53 1.85 3.56
CA PRO A 169 14.01 3.13 3.05
C PRO A 169 12.91 4.08 2.60
N LEU A 170 11.97 3.58 1.80
CA LEU A 170 10.81 4.33 1.34
C LEU A 170 9.55 3.48 1.58
N VAL A 171 8.53 4.08 2.21
CA VAL A 171 7.22 3.43 2.41
C VAL A 171 6.14 4.37 1.92
N VAL A 172 5.18 3.83 1.18
CA VAL A 172 3.93 4.51 0.82
C VAL A 172 2.78 3.67 1.35
N PHE A 173 1.84 4.28 2.07
CA PHE A 173 0.64 3.57 2.49
C PHE A 173 -0.62 4.45 2.44
N GLU A 174 -1.75 3.83 2.15
CA GLU A 174 -3.04 4.52 2.11
C GLU A 174 -3.52 4.91 3.51
N ALA A 175 -4.00 6.14 3.68
CA ALA A 175 -4.67 6.61 4.88
C ALA A 175 -6.15 6.92 4.59
N ASN A 176 -7.04 6.10 5.14
CA ASN A 176 -8.48 6.20 4.98
C ASN A 176 -9.11 7.13 6.03
N LEU A 177 -9.39 8.37 5.65
CA LEU A 177 -9.77 9.45 6.57
C LEU A 177 -11.27 9.83 6.46
N PRO A 178 -11.88 10.32 7.55
CA PRO A 178 -11.34 10.43 8.91
C PRO A 178 -11.38 9.12 9.72
N GLU A 179 -12.00 8.06 9.21
CA GLU A 179 -12.33 6.86 9.98
C GLU A 179 -11.10 6.12 10.55
N PHE A 180 -9.94 6.20 9.90
CA PHE A 180 -8.68 5.54 10.28
C PHE A 180 -7.57 6.51 10.69
N VAL A 181 -7.92 7.70 11.19
CA VAL A 181 -6.93 8.67 11.73
C VAL A 181 -6.03 8.04 12.79
N GLU A 182 -6.62 7.32 13.76
CA GLU A 182 -5.85 6.76 14.88
C GLU A 182 -4.93 5.63 14.41
N GLU A 183 -5.42 4.71 13.57
CA GLU A 183 -4.60 3.68 12.94
C GLU A 183 -3.44 4.27 12.13
N THR A 184 -3.69 5.37 11.41
CA THR A 184 -2.62 6.05 10.66
C THR A 184 -1.58 6.66 11.60
N ILE A 185 -2.02 7.27 12.70
CA ILE A 185 -1.12 7.79 13.75
C ILE A 185 -0.27 6.66 14.35
N ASP A 186 -0.86 5.49 14.57
CA ASP A 186 -0.15 4.33 15.12
C ASP A 186 0.88 3.76 14.14
N ILE A 187 0.58 3.74 12.83
CA ILE A 187 1.57 3.41 11.79
C ILE A 187 2.74 4.41 11.82
N ILE A 188 2.45 5.72 11.89
CA ILE A 188 3.48 6.76 11.97
C ILE A 188 4.36 6.55 13.22
N ASN A 189 3.74 6.28 14.38
CA ASN A 189 4.46 6.01 15.62
C ASN A 189 5.36 4.77 15.48
N GLN A 190 4.88 3.72 14.81
CA GLN A 190 5.68 2.53 14.57
C GLN A 190 6.88 2.80 13.65
N LEU A 191 6.69 3.53 12.56
CA LEU A 191 7.79 3.90 11.65
C LEU A 191 8.84 4.76 12.37
N VAL A 192 8.41 5.73 13.20
CA VAL A 192 9.31 6.55 14.05
C VAL A 192 10.02 5.70 15.11
N LYS A 193 9.35 4.68 15.67
CA LYS A 193 9.97 3.76 16.63
C LYS A 193 11.09 2.92 15.99
N LEU A 194 10.90 2.50 14.73
CA LEU A 194 11.90 1.75 13.96
C LEU A 194 13.08 2.64 13.56
N ASP A 195 12.81 3.91 13.23
CA ASP A 195 13.82 4.91 12.95
C ASP A 195 13.33 6.32 13.32
N GLN A 196 13.93 6.90 14.36
CA GLN A 196 13.56 8.21 14.91
C GLN A 196 13.76 9.37 13.92
N LYS A 197 14.56 9.16 12.86
CA LYS A 197 14.81 10.17 11.82
C LYS A 197 13.86 10.02 10.63
N THR A 198 12.87 9.13 10.72
CA THR A 198 11.87 8.99 9.66
C THR A 198 11.13 10.30 9.46
N THR A 199 11.06 10.74 8.21
CA THR A 199 10.35 11.94 7.80
C THR A 199 9.21 11.58 6.86
N PHE A 200 8.19 12.43 6.80
CA PHE A 200 6.91 12.13 6.18
C PHE A 200 6.47 13.23 5.22
N ASN A 201 5.74 12.82 4.19
CA ASN A 201 4.95 13.67 3.33
C ASN A 201 3.62 12.95 3.05
N TYR A 202 2.70 13.60 2.35
CA TYR A 202 1.50 12.92 1.88
C TYR A 202 1.21 13.30 0.44
N SER A 203 0.50 12.41 -0.24
CA SER A 203 -0.02 12.63 -1.57
C SER A 203 -1.53 12.77 -1.55
N TYR A 204 -2.03 13.72 -2.32
CA TYR A 204 -3.44 13.82 -2.65
C TYR A 204 -3.58 13.92 -4.17
N GLY A 205 -4.41 13.05 -4.76
CA GLY A 205 -4.56 12.96 -6.22
C GLY A 205 -3.24 12.67 -6.94
N TYR A 206 -2.39 11.83 -6.34
CA TYR A 206 -1.08 11.42 -6.88
C TYR A 206 -0.07 12.57 -7.06
N GLN A 207 -0.18 13.62 -6.24
CA GLN A 207 0.80 14.69 -6.14
C GLN A 207 1.30 14.81 -4.70
N ILE A 208 2.61 14.91 -4.50
CA ILE A 208 3.20 15.24 -3.19
C ILE A 208 2.78 16.66 -2.81
N VAL A 209 2.25 16.83 -1.60
CA VAL A 209 1.61 18.10 -1.20
C VAL A 209 2.55 19.02 -0.42
N LEU A 210 3.37 18.49 0.49
CA LEU A 210 4.29 19.32 1.28
C LEU A 210 5.56 19.60 0.49
N GLU A 211 6.04 20.85 0.55
CA GLU A 211 7.32 21.25 -0.04
C GLU A 211 8.49 20.48 0.58
N ASN A 212 8.46 20.27 1.90
CA ASN A 212 9.47 19.55 2.64
C ASN A 212 8.85 18.36 3.36
N TYR A 213 9.63 17.28 3.52
CA TYR A 213 9.26 16.20 4.41
C TYR A 213 9.34 16.69 5.87
N ILE A 214 8.34 16.35 6.66
CA ILE A 214 8.15 16.80 8.06
C ILE A 214 8.39 15.64 9.04
N SER A 215 8.52 15.96 10.33
CA SER A 215 8.65 14.94 11.38
C SER A 215 7.35 14.15 11.59
N GLY A 216 7.46 13.00 12.26
CA GLY A 216 6.28 12.22 12.62
C GLY A 216 5.30 12.96 13.54
N ASP A 217 5.79 13.81 14.45
CA ASP A 217 4.92 14.61 15.33
C ASP A 217 4.13 15.67 14.55
N GLU A 218 4.77 16.34 13.59
CA GLU A 218 4.10 17.28 12.69
C GLU A 218 3.07 16.56 11.81
N MET A 219 3.41 15.39 11.25
CA MET A 219 2.49 14.62 10.41
C MET A 219 1.26 14.14 11.19
N LYS A 220 1.44 13.65 12.43
CA LYS A 220 0.31 13.27 13.32
C LYS A 220 -0.59 14.46 13.66
N GLY A 221 -0.03 15.66 13.80
CA GLY A 221 -0.81 16.88 13.98
C GLY A 221 -1.62 17.20 12.74
N LEU A 222 -0.96 17.19 11.57
CA LEU A 222 -1.55 17.52 10.28
C LEU A 222 -2.70 16.57 9.88
N ILE A 223 -2.53 15.26 10.07
CA ILE A 223 -3.47 14.27 9.54
C ILE A 223 -4.87 14.36 10.14
N LYS A 224 -4.99 14.87 11.37
CA LYS A 224 -6.26 15.05 12.07
C LYS A 224 -7.16 16.09 11.41
N ASP A 225 -6.56 17.03 10.69
CA ASP A 225 -7.24 18.21 10.14
C ASP A 225 -7.32 18.17 8.60
N LEU A 226 -6.84 17.10 7.96
CA LEU A 226 -6.88 17.00 6.49
C LEU A 226 -8.33 16.96 5.99
N PRO A 227 -8.68 17.77 4.97
CA PRO A 227 -10.05 17.83 4.43
C PRO A 227 -10.34 16.72 3.41
N TYR A 228 -9.55 15.64 3.41
CA TYR A 228 -9.57 14.58 2.41
C TYR A 228 -10.07 13.27 3.02
N HIS A 229 -10.69 12.43 2.18
CA HIS A 229 -11.18 11.12 2.62
C HIS A 229 -10.15 9.98 2.42
N CYS A 230 -9.16 10.22 1.57
CA CYS A 230 -8.07 9.30 1.31
C CYS A 230 -6.86 10.14 0.86
N VAL A 231 -5.69 9.79 1.40
CA VAL A 231 -4.37 10.30 1.00
C VAL A 231 -3.38 9.14 1.09
N ASP A 232 -2.30 9.21 0.32
CA ASP A 232 -1.16 8.30 0.53
C ASP A 232 -0.14 8.97 1.46
N ILE A 233 0.24 8.34 2.56
CA ILE A 233 1.35 8.78 3.38
C ILE A 233 2.65 8.23 2.80
N VAL A 234 3.63 9.11 2.61
CA VAL A 234 4.95 8.78 2.09
C VAL A 234 5.98 9.00 3.18
N SER A 235 6.73 7.97 3.56
CA SER A 235 7.77 8.07 4.57
C SER A 235 9.15 7.72 4.01
N ARG A 236 10.16 8.44 4.48
CA ARG A 236 11.58 8.21 4.19
C ARG A 236 12.31 7.98 5.50
N SER A 237 12.90 6.81 5.67
CA SER A 237 13.79 6.54 6.80
C SER A 237 15.19 7.13 6.56
N SER A 238 16.05 7.08 7.57
CA SER A 238 17.46 7.48 7.46
C SER A 238 18.26 6.65 6.45
N GLU A 239 17.76 5.48 6.06
CA GLU A 239 18.34 4.64 5.02
C GLU A 239 18.00 5.14 3.60
N TYR A 240 17.06 6.07 3.43
CA TYR A 240 16.60 6.52 2.11
C TYR A 240 17.75 6.96 1.19
N GLU A 241 18.65 7.83 1.66
CA GLU A 241 19.77 8.35 0.88
C GLU A 241 20.84 7.30 0.54
N VAL A 242 20.80 6.12 1.18
CA VAL A 242 21.65 4.99 0.80
C VAL A 242 21.20 4.43 -0.56
N TYR A 243 19.89 4.29 -0.77
CA TYR A 243 19.30 3.64 -1.94
C TYR A 243 18.84 4.62 -3.02
N PHE A 244 18.52 5.85 -2.65
CA PHE A 244 18.04 6.89 -3.56
C PHE A 244 19.11 7.97 -3.71
N ASN A 245 19.21 8.57 -4.90
CA ASN A 245 20.03 9.78 -5.07
C ASN A 245 19.29 10.97 -4.44
N ALA A 246 20.04 11.84 -3.78
CA ALA A 246 19.55 13.12 -3.29
C ALA A 246 18.84 13.85 -4.45
N SER A 247 17.62 14.30 -4.17
CA SER A 247 16.76 15.04 -5.11
C SER A 247 17.08 16.52 -5.03
#